data_AF-A0A357QPY7-F1
#
_entry.id   AF-A0A357QPY7-F1
#
_cell.length_a   1.000
_cell.length_b   1.000
_cell.length_c   1.000
_cell.angle_alpha   90.00
_cell.angle_beta   90.00
_cell.angle_gamma   90.00
#
_symmetry.space_group_name_H-M   'P 1'
#
loop_
_entity.id
_entity.type
_entity.pdbx_description
1 polymer ?
#
loop_
_entity_poly.entity_id
_entity_poly.type
_entity_poly.pdbx_seq_one_letter_code
_entity_poly.pdbx_strand_id
1 'polypeptide(L)'
;MKKVIVFTLTVVIYQSCYTRIGDLNMASNRNVESSVNYVLKEKYVIAKGKSKTGDALEVALDNAVKKIDGGEFMKNVKISVKNNGRKVKVEGDFGGL
;
A
#
# COMPACT_ATOMS: atom_id res chain seq x y z
N MET A 1 20.17 -11.19 -35.07
CA MET A 1 18.88 -10.46 -34.93
C MET A 1 17.94 -11.11 -33.91
N LYS A 2 17.54 -12.38 -34.06
CA LYS A 2 16.67 -13.08 -33.07
C LYS A 2 17.18 -13.04 -31.62
N LYS A 3 18.49 -13.24 -31.40
CA LYS A 3 19.11 -13.19 -30.06
C LYS A 3 19.08 -11.79 -29.41
N VAL A 4 19.15 -10.73 -30.23
CA VAL A 4 19.07 -9.35 -29.73
C VAL A 4 17.65 -9.03 -29.31
N ILE A 5 16.64 -9.40 -30.11
CA ILE A 5 15.22 -9.20 -29.79
C ILE A 5 14.82 -9.92 -28.49
N VAL A 6 15.30 -11.15 -28.27
CA VAL A 6 15.06 -11.89 -27.03
C VAL A 6 15.69 -11.18 -25.83
N PHE A 7 16.88 -10.59 -26.00
CA PHE A 7 17.58 -9.86 -24.94
C PHE A 7 16.93 -8.50 -24.62
N THR A 8 16.42 -7.78 -25.61
CA THR A 8 15.65 -6.54 -25.34
C THR A 8 14.31 -6.84 -24.68
N LEU A 9 13.64 -7.94 -25.05
CA LEU A 9 12.35 -8.31 -24.45
C LEU A 9 12.50 -8.70 -22.97
N THR A 10 13.60 -9.36 -22.58
CA THR A 10 13.82 -9.75 -21.18
C THR A 10 14.11 -8.56 -20.27
N VAL A 11 14.85 -7.55 -20.75
CA VAL A 11 15.19 -6.35 -19.96
C VAL A 11 13.95 -5.50 -19.62
N VAL A 12 12.95 -5.44 -20.52
CA VAL A 12 11.72 -4.67 -20.29
C VAL A 12 10.85 -5.29 -19.18
N ILE A 13 10.93 -6.61 -18.96
CA ILE A 13 10.10 -7.31 -17.95
C ILE A 13 10.61 -7.03 -16.53
N TYR A 14 11.88 -6.64 -16.36
CA TYR A 14 12.52 -6.43 -15.05
C TYR A 14 12.26 -5.06 -14.39
N GLN A 15 11.59 -4.11 -15.06
CA GLN A 15 11.25 -2.78 -14.50
C GLN A 15 10.13 -2.82 -13.43
N SER A 16 9.90 -3.98 -12.80
CA SER A 16 8.77 -4.24 -11.91
C SER A 16 9.03 -3.84 -10.45
N CYS A 17 9.78 -2.76 -10.19
CA CYS A 17 10.01 -2.30 -8.81
C CYS A 17 8.85 -1.42 -8.31
N TYR A 18 8.65 -1.35 -6.99
CA TYR A 18 7.77 -0.35 -6.38
C TYR A 18 8.59 0.91 -6.12
N THR A 19 8.08 2.06 -6.54
CA THR A 19 8.69 3.37 -6.28
C THR A 19 8.01 4.00 -5.07
N ARG A 20 8.79 4.41 -4.07
CA ARG A 20 8.25 5.17 -2.92
C ARG A 20 7.80 6.54 -3.41
N ILE A 21 6.58 6.94 -3.04
CA ILE A 21 6.02 8.25 -3.43
C ILE A 21 5.91 9.22 -2.27
N GLY A 22 5.87 8.72 -1.03
CA GLY A 22 5.77 9.57 0.13
C GLY A 22 5.46 8.81 1.40
N ASP A 23 5.47 9.58 2.49
CA ASP A 23 5.24 9.13 3.85
C ASP A 23 4.14 9.97 4.48
N LEU A 24 3.27 9.33 5.25
CA LEU A 24 2.17 9.95 5.96
C LEU A 24 2.22 9.61 7.44
N ASN A 25 1.88 10.58 8.29
CA ASN A 25 1.76 10.31 9.72
C ASN A 25 0.59 9.37 10.03
N MET A 26 -0.51 9.48 9.28
CA MET A 26 -1.69 8.65 9.43
C MET A 26 -2.42 8.48 8.09
N ALA A 27 -3.01 7.30 7.86
CA ALA A 27 -3.94 7.04 6.77
C ALA A 27 -5.10 6.17 7.26
N SER A 28 -6.33 6.52 6.88
CA SER A 28 -7.53 5.72 7.14
C SER A 28 -8.47 5.78 5.94
N ASN A 29 -9.29 4.75 5.79
CA ASN A 29 -10.40 4.68 4.83
C ASN A 29 -11.72 5.19 5.45
N ARG A 30 -11.73 5.58 6.73
CA ARG A 30 -12.88 6.14 7.44
C ARG A 30 -12.46 7.26 8.39
N ASN A 31 -13.44 7.95 8.94
CA ASN A 31 -13.18 8.96 9.96
C ASN A 31 -12.64 8.30 11.24
N VAL A 32 -11.65 8.95 11.85
CA VAL A 32 -11.07 8.56 13.14
C VAL A 32 -11.67 9.44 14.21
N GLU A 33 -12.30 8.83 15.23
CA GLU A 33 -12.99 9.56 16.29
C GLU A 33 -12.01 10.07 17.35
N SER A 34 -11.91 11.38 17.53
CA SER A 34 -10.93 11.98 18.45
C SER A 34 -11.23 11.71 19.94
N SER A 35 -12.45 11.32 20.27
CA SER A 35 -12.89 10.99 21.63
C SER A 35 -12.49 9.57 22.06
N VAL A 36 -11.98 8.75 21.14
CA VAL A 36 -11.69 7.34 21.35
C VAL A 36 -10.19 7.14 21.61
N ASN A 37 -9.88 6.32 22.62
CA ASN A 37 -8.50 5.92 22.93
C ASN A 37 -8.10 4.71 22.10
N TYR A 38 -7.37 4.96 21.02
CA TYR A 38 -6.84 3.92 20.15
C TYR A 38 -5.51 3.37 20.64
N VAL A 39 -5.38 2.06 20.66
CA VAL A 39 -4.14 1.37 21.01
C VAL A 39 -3.42 0.88 19.76
N LEU A 40 -2.11 0.75 19.86
CA LEU A 40 -1.30 0.12 18.83
C LEU A 40 -1.55 -1.39 18.86
N LYS A 41 -2.02 -1.95 17.76
CA LYS A 41 -2.27 -3.40 17.61
C LYS A 41 -1.06 -4.12 17.02
N GLU A 42 -0.52 -3.61 15.93
CA GLU A 42 0.58 -4.25 15.21
C GLU A 42 1.51 -3.22 14.57
N LYS A 43 2.78 -3.59 14.33
CA LYS A 43 3.78 -2.73 13.69
C LYS A 43 4.20 -3.30 12.34
N TYR A 44 4.64 -2.42 11.43
CA TYR A 44 5.20 -2.80 10.12
C TYR A 44 4.28 -3.66 9.23
N VAL A 45 2.98 -3.41 9.30
CA VAL A 45 1.97 -4.11 8.52
C VAL A 45 2.07 -3.66 7.07
N ILE A 46 2.21 -4.63 6.17
CA ILE A 46 2.29 -4.39 4.73
C ILE A 46 1.00 -4.83 4.06
N ALA A 47 0.35 -3.93 3.35
CA ALA A 47 -0.79 -4.23 2.49
C ALA A 47 -0.57 -3.73 1.06
N LYS A 48 -1.23 -4.38 0.11
CA LYS A 48 -1.14 -4.04 -1.31
C LYS A 48 -2.55 -3.94 -1.86
N GLY A 49 -2.77 -2.92 -2.67
CA GLY A 49 -3.97 -2.72 -3.46
C GLY A 49 -3.63 -2.76 -4.94
N LYS A 50 -4.54 -3.32 -5.73
CA LYS A 50 -4.46 -3.29 -7.19
C LYS A 50 -5.81 -2.91 -7.72
N SER A 51 -5.84 -1.87 -8.54
CA SER A 51 -7.05 -1.48 -9.24
C SER A 51 -6.76 -1.23 -10.72
N LYS A 52 -7.72 -1.58 -11.58
CA LYS A 52 -7.63 -1.31 -13.02
C LYS A 52 -8.30 0.01 -13.39
N THR A 53 -9.32 0.42 -12.65
CA THR A 53 -10.23 1.54 -12.96
C THR A 53 -10.60 2.38 -11.74
N GLY A 54 -10.21 1.97 -10.52
CA GLY A 54 -10.55 2.66 -9.27
C GLY A 54 -9.30 2.99 -8.44
N ASP A 55 -9.50 3.40 -7.20
CA ASP A 55 -8.43 3.83 -6.32
C ASP A 55 -7.65 2.62 -5.74
N ALA A 56 -6.41 2.46 -6.20
CA ALA A 56 -5.55 1.38 -5.73
C ALA A 56 -4.99 1.62 -4.32
N LEU A 57 -4.94 2.87 -3.85
CA LEU A 57 -4.55 3.23 -2.49
C LEU A 57 -5.69 2.90 -1.51
N GLU A 58 -6.93 3.25 -1.84
CA GLU A 58 -8.11 2.87 -1.03
C GLU A 58 -8.18 1.35 -0.84
N VAL A 59 -8.06 0.58 -1.94
CA VAL A 59 -8.00 -0.88 -1.86
C VAL A 59 -6.82 -1.37 -1.01
N ALA A 60 -5.67 -0.69 -1.04
CA ALA A 60 -4.53 -1.05 -0.21
C ALA A 60 -4.81 -0.83 1.28
N LEU A 61 -5.45 0.28 1.64
CA LEU A 61 -5.85 0.61 3.00
C LEU A 61 -6.95 -0.31 3.52
N ASP A 62 -7.97 -0.61 2.70
CA ASP A 62 -9.00 -1.60 3.03
C ASP A 62 -8.39 -2.97 3.33
N ASN A 63 -7.46 -3.41 2.49
CA ASN A 63 -6.75 -4.68 2.70
C ASN A 63 -5.85 -4.63 3.92
N ALA A 64 -5.37 -3.46 4.33
CA ALA A 64 -4.59 -3.29 5.54
C ALA A 64 -5.49 -3.43 6.76
N VAL A 65 -6.62 -2.72 6.78
CA VAL A 65 -7.57 -2.70 7.89
C VAL A 65 -8.22 -4.07 8.09
N LYS A 66 -8.59 -4.77 7.01
CA LYS A 66 -9.16 -6.12 7.07
C LYS A 66 -8.20 -7.20 7.57
N LYS A 67 -6.89 -6.94 7.60
CA LYS A 67 -5.91 -7.91 8.13
C LYS A 67 -5.92 -8.00 9.65
N ILE A 68 -6.41 -6.96 10.32
CA ILE A 68 -6.32 -6.82 11.77
C ILE A 68 -7.71 -6.54 12.31
N ASP A 69 -8.24 -7.48 13.08
CA ASP A 69 -9.53 -7.30 13.76
C ASP A 69 -9.48 -6.07 14.68
N GLY A 70 -10.48 -5.20 14.53
CA GLY A 70 -10.54 -3.92 15.24
C GLY A 70 -9.58 -2.84 14.72
N GLY A 71 -8.88 -3.08 13.61
CA GLY A 71 -8.08 -2.05 12.93
C GLY A 71 -8.94 -0.89 12.43
N GLU A 72 -8.49 0.34 12.65
CA GLU A 72 -9.23 1.55 12.24
C GLU A 72 -8.41 2.44 11.30
N PHE A 73 -7.10 2.51 11.54
CA PHE A 73 -6.20 3.36 10.77
C PHE A 73 -4.75 2.86 10.86
N MET A 74 -3.93 3.35 9.95
CA MET A 74 -2.48 3.16 9.97
C MET A 74 -1.78 4.45 10.39
N LYS A 75 -0.67 4.31 11.12
CA LYS A 75 0.29 5.36 11.49
C LYS A 75 1.65 5.09 10.85
N ASN A 76 2.49 6.12 10.72
CA ASN A 76 3.85 6.01 10.17
C ASN A 76 3.86 5.31 8.79
N VAL A 77 2.96 5.73 7.90
CA VAL A 77 2.64 5.02 6.66
C VAL A 77 3.61 5.39 5.56
N LYS A 78 4.21 4.40 4.92
CA LYS A 78 5.01 4.54 3.70
C LYS A 78 4.19 4.07 2.52
N ILE A 79 4.06 4.91 1.50
CA ILE A 79 3.34 4.57 0.28
C ILE A 79 4.32 4.35 -0.86
N SER A 80 4.16 3.22 -1.54
CA SER A 80 4.91 2.90 -2.75
C SER A 80 3.97 2.51 -3.87
N VAL A 81 4.22 2.98 -5.09
CA VAL A 81 3.40 2.71 -6.26
C VAL A 81 4.15 1.88 -7.29
N LYS A 82 3.40 1.17 -8.12
CA LYS A 82 3.91 0.39 -9.24
C LYS A 82 2.89 0.42 -10.37
N ASN A 83 3.37 0.21 -11.60
CA ASN A 83 2.52 0.10 -12.79
C ASN A 83 1.65 1.34 -12.99
N ASN A 84 2.26 2.53 -12.94
CA ASN A 84 1.61 3.85 -13.10
C ASN A 84 0.43 4.05 -12.14
N GLY A 85 0.62 3.76 -10.85
CA GLY A 85 -0.42 3.93 -9.82
C GLY A 85 -1.46 2.81 -9.74
N ARG A 86 -1.47 1.85 -10.68
CA ARG A 86 -2.43 0.73 -10.67
C ARG A 86 -2.19 -0.29 -9.56
N LYS A 87 -1.00 -0.27 -8.96
CA LYS A 87 -0.64 -1.08 -7.79
C LYS A 87 -0.05 -0.15 -6.73
N VAL A 88 -0.60 -0.20 -5.54
CA VAL A 88 -0.11 0.56 -4.39
C VAL A 88 0.25 -0.41 -3.28
N LYS A 89 1.36 -0.15 -2.60
CA LYS A 89 1.79 -0.82 -1.38
C LYS A 89 1.79 0.22 -0.27
N VAL A 90 1.14 -0.11 0.85
CA VAL A 90 1.21 0.67 2.09
C VAL A 90 1.91 -0.18 3.15
N GLU A 91 2.74 0.47 3.94
CA GLU A 91 3.50 -0.14 5.05
C GLU A 91 3.42 0.79 6.25
N GLY A 92 3.05 0.32 7.43
CA GLY A 92 2.95 1.17 8.61
C GLY A 92 2.47 0.42 9.84
N ASP A 93 2.20 1.18 10.90
CA ASP A 93 1.77 0.69 12.20
C ASP A 93 0.24 0.74 12.32
N PHE A 94 -0.39 -0.27 12.89
CA PHE A 94 -1.84 -0.35 13.00
C PHE A 94 -2.36 0.15 14.35
N GLY A 95 -3.29 1.10 14.29
CA GLY A 95 -4.07 1.57 15.44
C GLY A 95 -5.51 1.06 15.35
N GLY A 96 -6.04 0.66 16.50
CA GLY A 96 -7.39 0.14 16.63
C GLY A 96 -7.89 0.21 18.07
N LEU A 97 -9.18 -0.09 18.26
CA LEU A 97 -9.79 -0.27 19.58
C LEU A 97 -9.34 -1.58 20.20
#